data_AF-A0A7C5SHZ3-F1
#
_entry.id   AF-A0A7C5SHZ3-F1
#
_cell.length_a   1.000
_cell.length_b   1.000
_cell.length_c   1.000
_cell.angle_alpha   90.00
_cell.angle_beta   90.00
_cell.angle_gamma   90.00
#
_symmetry.space_group_name_H-M   'P 1'
#
loop_
_entity.id
_entity.type
_entity.pdbx_description
1 polymer ?
#
loop_
_entity_poly.entity_id
_entity_poly.type
_entity_poly.pdbx_seq_one_letter_code
_entity_poly.pdbx_strand_id
1 'polypeptide(L)'
;MAERDGRELLRRVEAQLRQRDPDFRWQRPGPPVLAGPAPNRPRLALVTTAGFHHRDDQPFDVLNRPGGDPGFRVIAHDLPAEQLALGEPYVDQKYAAVDPECALPRRALDALAARGAVGQPPARHYSFCGGLVRPFPGLGQWLRRLNESLVEDRVEAVVLLPTCSVCVQTVCLVARGIEQAGIPTVSLSLLPALSRLIGAPRLLNIRFPFGAPAGDPGHAALHQAVLLEAVEMLTGSHPGPPIRDSTLRWRG
;
A
#
# COMPACT_ATOMS: atom_id res chain seq x y z
N MET A 1 18.90 -7.27 -15.76
CA MET A 1 18.67 -5.88 -16.20
C MET A 1 17.73 -5.16 -15.23
N ALA A 2 16.47 -5.59 -15.09
CA ALA A 2 15.49 -4.97 -14.18
C ALA A 2 15.94 -4.76 -12.72
N GLU A 3 16.71 -5.69 -12.14
CA GLU A 3 17.22 -5.54 -10.77
C GLU A 3 18.36 -4.50 -10.66
N ARG A 4 19.15 -4.33 -11.73
CA ARG A 4 20.19 -3.30 -11.83
C ARG A 4 19.54 -1.92 -11.93
N ASP A 5 18.51 -1.81 -12.75
CA ASP A 5 17.74 -0.57 -12.96
C ASP A 5 17.01 -0.16 -11.66
N GLY A 6 16.43 -1.12 -10.93
CA GLY A 6 15.79 -0.86 -9.63
C GLY A 6 16.76 -0.37 -8.55
N ARG A 7 17.98 -0.91 -8.50
CA ARG A 7 19.04 -0.42 -7.57
C ARG A 7 19.52 0.97 -7.96
N GLU A 8 19.60 1.28 -9.25
CA GLU A 8 19.95 2.61 -9.73
C GLU A 8 18.87 3.64 -9.39
N LEU A 9 17.60 3.32 -9.64
CA LEU A 9 16.47 4.15 -9.26
C LEU A 9 16.45 4.42 -7.76
N LEU A 10 16.67 3.39 -6.93
CA LEU A 10 16.78 3.56 -5.47
C LEU A 10 17.88 4.55 -5.08
N ARG A 11 19.08 4.44 -5.65
CA ARG A 11 20.19 5.38 -5.38
C ARG A 11 19.84 6.81 -5.80
N ARG A 12 19.16 6.98 -6.94
CA ARG A 12 18.72 8.30 -7.41
C ARG A 12 17.69 8.92 -6.48
N VAL A 13 16.69 8.15 -6.05
CA VAL A 13 15.67 8.61 -5.09
C VAL A 13 16.33 8.98 -3.76
N GLU A 14 17.24 8.16 -3.25
CA GLU A 14 17.97 8.45 -2.01
C GLU A 14 18.81 9.73 -2.13
N ALA A 15 19.52 9.93 -3.24
CA ALA A 15 20.30 11.14 -3.49
C ALA A 15 19.41 12.39 -3.53
N GLN A 16 18.25 12.33 -4.18
CA GLN A 16 17.27 13.43 -4.22
C GLN A 16 16.71 13.77 -2.84
N LEU A 17 16.41 12.75 -2.02
CA LEU A 17 15.95 12.97 -0.64
C LEU A 17 17.04 13.62 0.20
N ARG A 18 18.31 13.18 0.04
CA ARG A 18 19.45 13.76 0.76
C ARG A 18 19.80 15.20 0.37
N GLN A 19 19.38 15.66 -0.81
CA GLN A 19 19.49 17.08 -1.16
C GLN A 19 18.57 17.96 -0.30
N ARG A 20 17.41 17.44 0.12
CA ARG A 20 16.44 18.14 0.96
C ARG A 20 16.64 17.88 2.45
N ASP A 21 17.10 16.68 2.78
CA ASP A 21 17.33 16.20 4.14
C ASP A 21 18.64 15.38 4.18
N PRO A 22 19.81 16.01 4.43
CA PRO A 22 21.12 15.34 4.40
C PRO A 22 21.24 14.13 5.33
N ASP A 23 20.46 14.11 6.41
CA ASP A 23 20.43 13.04 7.41
C ASP A 23 19.43 11.94 7.05
N PHE A 24 18.77 12.02 5.90
CA PHE A 24 17.83 11.00 5.45
C PHE A 24 18.50 9.64 5.31
N ARG A 25 17.89 8.63 5.92
CA ARG A 25 18.25 7.22 5.77
C ARG A 25 16.97 6.40 5.65
N TRP A 26 16.97 5.44 4.73
CA TRP A 26 15.93 4.41 4.68
C TRP A 26 15.91 3.63 5.99
N GLN A 27 14.71 3.31 6.48
CA GLN A 27 14.56 2.48 7.67
C GLN A 27 15.10 1.06 7.44
N ARG A 28 15.76 0.48 8.43
CA ARG A 28 16.33 -0.88 8.36
C ARG A 28 16.01 -1.65 9.64
N PRO A 29 14.74 -2.01 9.86
CA PRO A 29 14.29 -2.66 11.10
C PRO A 29 14.73 -4.13 11.22
N GLY A 30 15.46 -4.68 10.24
CA GLY A 30 15.87 -6.09 10.20
C GLY A 30 14.83 -7.01 9.56
N PRO A 31 14.96 -8.35 9.72
CA PRO A 31 14.03 -9.31 9.16
C PRO A 31 12.58 -9.07 9.62
N PRO A 32 11.56 -9.26 8.75
CA PRO A 32 10.17 -9.15 9.16
C PRO A 32 9.72 -10.35 10.01
N VAL A 33 8.77 -10.09 10.91
CA VAL A 33 7.95 -11.13 11.53
C VAL A 33 6.80 -11.43 10.56
N LEU A 34 6.47 -12.72 10.38
CA LEU A 34 5.35 -13.16 9.55
C LEU A 34 4.24 -13.69 10.44
N ALA A 35 3.03 -13.14 10.26
CA ALA A 35 1.81 -13.80 10.66
C ALA A 35 1.58 -15.07 9.81
N GLY A 36 0.76 -15.98 10.33
CA GLY A 36 0.35 -17.19 9.59
C GLY A 36 -0.38 -16.86 8.28
N PRO A 37 -0.63 -17.88 7.43
CA PRO A 37 -1.43 -17.67 6.22
C PRO A 37 -2.83 -17.17 6.56
N ALA A 38 -3.41 -16.37 5.67
CA ALA A 38 -4.80 -15.96 5.75
C ALA A 38 -5.73 -17.16 5.48
N PRO A 39 -6.98 -17.14 5.96
CA PRO A 39 -8.02 -18.08 5.53
C PRO A 39 -8.21 -18.03 4.01
N ASN A 40 -8.70 -19.11 3.40
CA ASN A 40 -8.87 -19.21 1.92
C ASN A 40 -9.74 -18.11 1.30
N ARG A 41 -10.61 -17.46 2.09
CA ARG A 41 -11.50 -16.38 1.65
C ARG A 41 -11.50 -15.27 2.71
N PRO A 42 -10.39 -14.54 2.85
CA PRO A 42 -10.23 -13.63 3.98
C PRO A 42 -11.12 -12.40 3.81
N ARG A 43 -11.62 -11.85 4.91
CA ARG A 43 -12.10 -10.46 4.97
C ARG A 43 -10.92 -9.52 4.72
N LEU A 44 -10.76 -9.07 3.48
CA LEU A 44 -9.59 -8.34 3.01
C LEU A 44 -9.76 -6.82 3.16
N ALA A 45 -8.85 -6.16 3.87
CA ALA A 45 -8.75 -4.69 3.86
C ALA A 45 -7.70 -4.20 2.86
N LEU A 46 -7.93 -2.99 2.34
CA LEU A 46 -6.99 -2.28 1.49
C LEU A 46 -6.34 -1.14 2.29
N VAL A 47 -5.03 -1.00 2.15
CA VAL A 47 -4.27 0.15 2.67
C VAL A 47 -3.53 0.80 1.52
N THR A 48 -3.75 2.08 1.28
CA THR A 48 -3.11 2.82 0.19
C THR A 48 -2.26 3.97 0.72
N THR A 49 -1.30 4.44 -0.06
CA THR A 49 -0.56 5.69 0.22
C THR A 49 -0.97 6.81 -0.74
N ALA A 50 -2.13 6.70 -1.37
CA ALA A 50 -2.58 7.67 -2.35
C ALA A 50 -2.89 9.05 -1.74
N GLY A 51 -3.09 9.16 -0.43
CA GLY A 51 -3.57 10.40 0.17
C GLY A 51 -5.07 10.62 0.00
N PHE A 52 -5.83 9.55 -0.24
CA PHE A 52 -7.29 9.60 -0.23
C PHE A 52 -7.83 9.93 1.16
N HIS A 53 -8.92 10.71 1.20
CA HIS A 53 -9.68 11.05 2.40
C HIS A 53 -11.14 11.35 2.01
N HIS A 54 -12.05 11.41 2.98
CA HIS A 54 -13.39 11.96 2.72
C HIS A 54 -13.28 13.45 2.40
N ARG A 55 -14.13 14.00 1.52
CA ARG A 55 -14.12 15.44 1.19
C ARG A 55 -14.24 16.37 2.39
N ASP A 56 -14.99 15.93 3.39
CA ASP A 56 -15.22 16.69 4.63
C ASP A 56 -14.18 16.40 5.72
N ASP A 57 -13.27 15.43 5.50
CA ASP A 57 -12.17 15.18 6.42
C ASP A 57 -11.11 16.28 6.30
N GLN A 58 -10.36 16.48 7.38
CA GLN A 58 -9.12 17.25 7.30
C GLN A 58 -8.14 16.55 6.34
N PRO A 59 -7.63 17.23 5.29
CA PRO A 59 -6.60 16.69 4.42
C PRO A 59 -5.32 16.34 5.18
N PHE A 60 -4.40 15.62 4.53
CA PHE A 60 -3.08 15.36 5.09
C PHE A 60 -2.26 16.64 5.18
N ASP A 61 -1.60 16.86 6.32
CA ASP A 61 -0.76 18.04 6.56
C ASP A 61 0.64 17.85 5.96
N VAL A 62 0.72 17.77 4.64
CA VAL A 62 1.96 17.43 3.91
C VAL A 62 2.83 18.64 3.57
N LEU A 63 2.25 19.84 3.55
CA LEU A 63 2.98 21.07 3.23
C LEU A 63 3.66 21.70 4.45
N ASN A 64 3.07 21.57 5.64
CA ASN A 64 3.61 22.18 6.86
C ASN A 64 4.44 21.19 7.70
N ARG A 65 4.50 19.91 7.29
CA ARG A 65 5.33 18.89 7.94
C ARG A 65 6.42 18.41 6.99
N PRO A 66 7.67 18.89 7.14
CA PRO A 66 8.79 18.47 6.30
C PRO A 66 9.02 16.95 6.28
N GLY A 67 8.65 16.25 7.35
CA GLY A 67 8.74 14.79 7.47
C GLY A 67 7.59 14.00 6.86
N GLY A 68 6.50 14.65 6.44
CA GLY A 68 5.22 14.05 6.04
C GLY A 68 4.23 13.86 7.20
N ASP A 69 2.95 13.64 6.88
CA ASP A 69 1.91 13.32 7.84
C ASP A 69 1.90 11.80 8.11
N PRO A 70 2.25 11.32 9.32
CA PRO A 70 2.29 9.89 9.61
C PRO A 70 0.89 9.28 9.83
N GLY A 71 -0.16 10.11 9.87
CA GLY A 71 -1.52 9.66 10.10
C GLY A 71 -2.14 8.95 8.91
N PHE A 72 -3.22 8.21 9.19
CA PHE A 72 -4.09 7.67 8.15
C PHE A 72 -5.44 8.39 8.16
N ARG A 73 -6.20 8.20 7.08
CA ARG A 73 -7.63 8.52 6.98
C ARG A 73 -8.39 7.24 6.69
N VAL A 74 -9.59 7.17 7.24
CA VAL A 74 -10.50 6.04 7.07
C VAL A 74 -11.32 6.29 5.82
N ILE A 75 -11.40 5.28 4.95
CA ILE A 75 -12.23 5.31 3.76
C ILE A 75 -13.31 4.25 3.94
N ALA A 76 -14.57 4.67 4.04
CA ALA A 76 -15.69 3.74 4.05
C ALA A 76 -15.70 2.93 2.75
N HIS A 77 -16.00 1.64 2.84
CA HIS A 77 -15.95 0.74 1.69
C HIS A 77 -16.95 1.15 0.59
N ASP A 78 -18.16 1.55 1.01
CA ASP A 78 -19.25 2.04 0.16
C ASP A 78 -19.17 3.55 -0.13
N LEU A 79 -18.07 4.22 0.22
CA LEU A 79 -17.93 5.64 -0.02
C LEU A 79 -18.07 5.96 -1.53
N PRO A 80 -18.99 6.84 -1.94
CA PRO A 80 -19.12 7.26 -3.33
C PRO A 80 -17.82 7.88 -3.84
N ALA A 81 -17.50 7.64 -5.12
CA ALA A 81 -16.27 8.15 -5.72
C ALA A 81 -16.22 9.69 -5.67
N GLU A 82 -17.37 10.35 -5.75
CA GLU A 82 -17.51 11.80 -5.71
C GLU A 82 -17.19 12.37 -4.34
N GLN A 83 -17.31 11.59 -3.25
CA GLN A 83 -16.96 11.99 -1.89
C GLN A 83 -15.51 11.65 -1.52
N LEU A 84 -14.82 10.88 -2.37
CA LEU A 84 -13.41 10.57 -2.21
C LEU A 84 -12.56 11.74 -2.73
N ALA A 85 -11.80 12.36 -1.85
CA ALA A 85 -10.89 13.46 -2.18
C ALA A 85 -9.45 12.98 -2.26
N LEU A 86 -8.66 13.69 -3.08
CA LEU A 86 -7.23 13.52 -3.24
C LEU A 86 -6.58 14.91 -3.13
N GLY A 87 -6.04 15.23 -1.95
CA GLY A 87 -5.73 16.61 -1.56
C GLY A 87 -4.24 16.97 -1.59
N GLU A 88 -3.37 16.04 -1.99
CA GLU A 88 -1.93 16.26 -2.00
C GLU A 88 -1.51 16.98 -3.29
N PRO A 89 -0.90 18.18 -3.20
CA PRO A 89 -0.68 19.04 -4.36
C PRO A 89 0.37 18.49 -5.34
N TYR A 90 1.20 17.54 -4.90
CA TYR A 90 2.23 16.91 -5.71
C TYR A 90 1.79 15.55 -6.31
N VAL A 91 0.57 15.09 -6.03
CA VAL A 91 0.07 13.85 -6.62
C VAL A 91 -0.20 14.06 -8.10
N ASP A 92 0.36 13.15 -8.90
CA ASP A 92 0.13 13.11 -10.34
C ASP A 92 -1.36 12.91 -10.63
N GLN A 93 -1.94 13.81 -11.42
CA GLN A 93 -3.34 13.82 -11.80
C GLN A 93 -3.65 12.82 -12.92
N LYS A 94 -2.68 12.04 -13.39
CA LYS A 94 -2.83 11.11 -14.51
C LYS A 94 -3.60 9.84 -14.19
N TYR A 95 -3.49 9.31 -12.97
CA TYR A 95 -3.98 7.97 -12.63
C TYR A 95 -5.04 7.97 -11.52
N ALA A 96 -4.62 7.91 -10.26
CA ALA A 96 -5.52 7.80 -9.10
C ALA A 96 -6.53 8.95 -8.98
N ALA A 97 -6.21 10.13 -9.54
CA ALA A 97 -7.14 11.26 -9.63
C ALA A 97 -8.26 11.05 -10.67
N VAL A 98 -7.98 10.26 -11.72
CA VAL A 98 -8.92 9.93 -12.80
C VAL A 98 -9.77 8.71 -12.43
N ASP A 99 -9.12 7.67 -11.90
CA ASP A 99 -9.78 6.45 -11.42
C ASP A 99 -9.17 6.03 -10.07
N PRO A 100 -9.92 6.19 -8.96
CA PRO A 100 -9.45 5.77 -7.65
C PRO A 100 -9.09 4.29 -7.56
N GLU A 101 -9.65 3.44 -8.43
CA GLU A 101 -9.35 2.01 -8.43
C GLU A 101 -7.89 1.72 -8.75
N CYS A 102 -7.17 2.64 -9.43
CA CYS A 102 -5.74 2.50 -9.69
C CYS A 102 -4.90 2.39 -8.41
N ALA A 103 -5.38 2.94 -7.29
CA ALA A 103 -4.65 2.97 -6.02
C ALA A 103 -5.46 2.48 -4.81
N LEU A 104 -6.79 2.34 -4.93
CA LEU A 104 -7.68 1.78 -3.91
C LEU A 104 -8.82 0.99 -4.60
N PRO A 105 -8.53 -0.23 -5.11
CA PRO A 105 -9.43 -1.01 -5.97
C PRO A 105 -10.62 -1.66 -5.21
N ARG A 106 -11.57 -0.84 -4.71
CA ARG A 106 -12.74 -1.32 -3.94
C ARG A 106 -13.72 -2.10 -4.81
N ARG A 107 -13.99 -1.63 -6.04
CA ARG A 107 -14.88 -2.33 -6.98
C ARG A 107 -14.27 -3.65 -7.44
N ALA A 108 -12.95 -3.72 -7.58
CA ALA A 108 -12.28 -4.99 -7.84
C ALA A 108 -12.39 -5.96 -6.66
N LEU A 109 -12.34 -5.44 -5.43
CA LEU A 109 -12.56 -6.21 -4.20
C LEU A 109 -14.00 -6.74 -4.13
N ASP A 110 -15.01 -5.92 -4.47
CA ASP A 110 -16.40 -6.36 -4.61
C ASP A 110 -16.55 -7.51 -5.61
N ALA A 111 -15.93 -7.36 -6.79
CA ALA A 111 -15.98 -8.38 -7.83
C ALA A 111 -15.29 -9.69 -7.40
N LEU A 112 -14.25 -9.62 -6.58
CA LEU A 112 -13.61 -10.80 -5.97
C LEU A 112 -14.49 -11.46 -4.90
N ALA A 113 -15.17 -10.66 -4.08
CA ALA A 113 -16.10 -11.16 -3.07
C ALA A 113 -17.33 -11.83 -3.71
N ALA A 114 -17.91 -11.22 -4.75
CA ALA A 114 -19.07 -11.76 -5.47
C ALA A 114 -18.82 -13.14 -6.09
N ARG A 115 -17.58 -13.44 -6.50
CA ARG A 115 -17.19 -14.77 -7.02
C ARG A 115 -16.61 -15.71 -5.96
N GLY A 116 -16.61 -15.30 -4.69
CA GLY A 116 -16.11 -16.11 -3.57
C GLY A 116 -14.59 -16.31 -3.54
N ALA A 117 -13.81 -15.41 -4.15
CA ALA A 117 -12.34 -15.43 -4.07
C ALA A 117 -11.83 -14.83 -2.74
N VAL A 118 -12.61 -13.94 -2.14
CA VAL A 118 -12.38 -13.37 -0.80
C VAL A 118 -13.69 -13.38 -0.01
N GLY A 119 -13.61 -13.09 1.29
CA GLY A 119 -14.79 -12.88 2.13
C GLY A 119 -15.47 -11.54 1.84
N GLN A 120 -16.55 -11.25 2.57
CA GLN A 120 -17.20 -9.93 2.49
C GLN A 120 -16.19 -8.83 2.89
N PRO A 121 -16.06 -7.74 2.11
CA PRO A 121 -15.16 -6.64 2.46
C PRO A 121 -15.49 -6.04 3.85
N PRO A 122 -14.48 -5.57 4.61
CA PRO A 122 -14.71 -4.81 5.83
C PRO A 122 -15.36 -3.46 5.52
N ALA A 123 -15.97 -2.83 6.53
CA ALA A 123 -16.60 -1.52 6.38
C ALA A 123 -15.59 -0.40 6.08
N ARG A 124 -14.32 -0.58 6.45
CA ARG A 124 -13.28 0.45 6.37
C ARG A 124 -12.04 -0.03 5.62
N HIS A 125 -11.44 0.90 4.91
CA HIS A 125 -10.10 0.84 4.33
C HIS A 125 -9.31 2.05 4.80
N TYR A 126 -8.00 2.07 4.54
CA TYR A 126 -7.12 3.07 5.14
C TYR A 126 -6.21 3.69 4.09
N SER A 127 -6.00 4.99 4.23
CA SER A 127 -5.16 5.77 3.34
C SER A 127 -4.13 6.54 4.16
N PHE A 128 -2.85 6.40 3.81
CA PHE A 128 -1.76 7.23 4.30
C PHE A 128 -1.40 8.27 3.24
N CYS A 129 -0.69 9.32 3.67
CA CYS A 129 -0.18 10.29 2.74
C CYS A 129 0.95 9.72 1.86
N GLY A 130 1.13 10.32 0.68
CA GLY A 130 2.33 10.12 -0.11
C GLY A 130 3.55 10.74 0.56
N GLY A 131 4.75 10.19 0.32
CA GLY A 131 5.99 10.90 0.62
C GLY A 131 6.39 11.02 2.10
N LEU A 132 5.98 10.08 2.97
CA LEU A 132 6.40 10.08 4.39
C LEU A 132 7.93 9.84 4.54
N VAL A 133 8.70 10.92 4.60
CA VAL A 133 10.18 10.91 4.66
C VAL A 133 10.68 10.50 6.05
N ARG A 134 10.04 11.01 7.12
CA ARG A 134 10.40 10.74 8.52
C ARG A 134 9.26 10.00 9.21
N PRO A 135 9.19 8.66 9.03
CA PRO A 135 8.06 7.89 9.56
C PRO A 135 8.02 7.88 11.10
N PHE A 136 9.16 7.83 11.77
CA PHE A 136 9.22 7.71 13.23
C PHE A 136 9.57 9.03 13.94
N PRO A 137 9.06 9.25 15.17
CA PRO A 137 8.25 8.31 15.97
C PRO A 137 6.76 8.25 15.58
N GLY A 138 6.27 9.20 14.77
CA GLY A 138 4.83 9.41 14.52
C GLY A 138 4.07 8.22 13.95
N LEU A 139 4.67 7.40 13.09
CA LEU A 139 4.00 6.23 12.51
C LEU A 139 3.66 5.18 13.59
N GLY A 140 4.47 5.05 14.64
CA GLY A 140 4.27 4.06 15.70
C GLY A 140 2.92 4.20 16.43
N GLN A 141 2.52 5.43 16.76
CA GLN A 141 1.21 5.70 17.38
C GLN A 141 0.04 5.38 16.44
N TRP A 142 0.20 5.68 15.13
CA TRP A 142 -0.85 5.44 14.14
C TRP A 142 -0.99 3.96 13.80
N LEU A 143 0.11 3.19 13.82
CA LEU A 143 0.06 1.74 13.64
C LEU A 143 -0.75 1.04 14.75
N ARG A 144 -0.62 1.49 16.00
CA ARG A 144 -1.44 0.96 17.09
C ARG A 144 -2.93 1.16 16.80
N ARG A 145 -3.31 2.38 16.44
CA ARG A 145 -4.70 2.75 16.14
C ARG A 145 -5.25 2.06 14.90
N LEU A 146 -4.40 1.85 13.89
CA LEU A 146 -4.72 1.07 12.70
C LEU A 146 -5.01 -0.38 13.08
N ASN A 147 -4.12 -1.02 13.84
CA ASN A 147 -4.29 -2.41 14.27
C ASN A 147 -5.56 -2.61 15.11
N GLU A 148 -5.87 -1.68 16.03
CA GLU A 148 -7.14 -1.68 16.78
C GLU A 148 -8.35 -1.67 15.82
N SER A 149 -8.34 -0.77 14.83
CA SER A 149 -9.43 -0.66 13.84
C SER A 149 -9.56 -1.90 12.96
N LEU A 150 -8.44 -2.51 12.56
CA LEU A 150 -8.43 -3.76 11.78
C LEU A 150 -9.04 -4.93 12.57
N VAL A 151 -8.74 -5.02 13.87
CA VAL A 151 -9.32 -6.04 14.76
C VAL A 151 -10.81 -5.81 14.97
N GLU A 152 -11.24 -4.57 15.22
CA GLU A 152 -12.66 -4.21 15.33
C GLU A 152 -13.46 -4.62 14.08
N ASP A 153 -12.89 -4.40 12.89
CA ASP A 153 -13.50 -4.75 11.61
C ASP A 153 -13.40 -6.25 11.26
N ARG A 154 -12.79 -7.06 12.13
CA ARG A 154 -12.50 -8.48 11.92
C ARG A 154 -11.75 -8.73 10.62
N VAL A 155 -10.79 -7.86 10.28
CA VAL A 155 -9.95 -8.01 9.09
C VAL A 155 -9.02 -9.21 9.27
N GLU A 156 -8.96 -10.07 8.25
CA GLU A 156 -8.18 -11.30 8.28
C GLU A 156 -6.93 -11.22 7.39
N ALA A 157 -6.87 -10.25 6.48
CA ALA A 157 -5.70 -9.98 5.67
C ALA A 157 -5.70 -8.55 5.10
N VAL A 158 -4.52 -8.04 4.74
CA VAL A 158 -4.37 -6.68 4.19
C VAL A 158 -3.53 -6.68 2.91
N VAL A 159 -4.00 -5.96 1.88
CA VAL A 159 -3.17 -5.59 0.71
C VAL A 159 -2.77 -4.13 0.82
N LEU A 160 -1.46 -3.86 0.67
CA LEU A 160 -0.91 -2.51 0.72
C LEU A 160 -0.46 -2.01 -0.65
N LEU A 161 -0.91 -0.83 -1.04
CA LEU A 161 -0.75 -0.24 -2.36
C LEU A 161 0.07 1.06 -2.29
N PRO A 162 1.37 1.04 -2.63
CA PRO A 162 2.19 2.25 -2.68
C PRO A 162 1.96 3.01 -3.99
N THR A 163 1.93 4.34 -3.91
CA THR A 163 1.72 5.22 -5.07
C THR A 163 2.97 5.98 -5.50
N CYS A 164 4.04 6.00 -4.69
CA CYS A 164 5.26 6.74 -4.98
C CYS A 164 6.52 5.99 -4.53
N SER A 165 7.70 6.49 -4.89
CA SER A 165 8.98 5.85 -4.53
C SER A 165 9.20 5.77 -3.03
N VAL A 166 8.94 6.85 -2.29
CA VAL A 166 9.03 6.89 -0.81
C VAL A 166 7.94 6.05 -0.16
N CYS A 167 6.77 5.98 -0.78
CA CYS A 167 5.60 5.25 -0.30
C CYS A 167 5.86 3.76 -0.15
N VAL A 168 6.83 3.21 -0.90
CA VAL A 168 7.30 1.83 -0.73
C VAL A 168 7.85 1.60 0.68
N GLN A 169 8.55 2.57 1.28
CA GLN A 169 8.96 2.49 2.68
C GLN A 169 7.74 2.46 3.61
N THR A 170 6.78 3.36 3.39
CA THR A 170 5.56 3.45 4.22
C THR A 170 4.81 2.12 4.24
N VAL A 171 4.48 1.55 3.08
CA VAL A 171 3.73 0.28 3.03
C VAL A 171 4.53 -0.86 3.67
N CYS A 172 5.85 -0.93 3.50
CA CYS A 172 6.65 -1.97 4.14
C CYS A 172 6.65 -1.83 5.68
N LEU A 173 6.77 -0.61 6.20
CA LEU A 173 6.73 -0.36 7.65
C LEU A 173 5.34 -0.63 8.22
N VAL A 174 4.28 -0.25 7.51
CA VAL A 174 2.89 -0.50 7.91
C VAL A 174 2.59 -2.00 7.90
N ALA A 175 2.97 -2.71 6.83
CA ALA A 175 2.83 -4.16 6.73
C ALA A 175 3.48 -4.89 7.90
N ARG A 176 4.71 -4.50 8.28
CA ARG A 176 5.41 -5.08 9.44
C ARG A 176 4.65 -4.86 10.75
N GLY A 177 4.12 -3.65 10.97
CA GLY A 177 3.34 -3.34 12.17
C GLY A 177 2.02 -4.13 12.25
N ILE A 178 1.39 -4.40 11.10
CA ILE A 178 0.17 -5.22 11.01
C ILE A 178 0.49 -6.70 11.25
N GLU A 179 1.59 -7.23 10.69
CA GLU A 179 1.99 -8.64 10.88
C GLU A 179 2.43 -8.94 12.31
N GLN A 180 3.04 -7.97 12.99
CA GLN A 180 3.32 -8.06 14.43
C GLN A 180 2.05 -8.20 15.28
N ALA A 181 0.90 -7.72 14.78
CA ALA A 181 -0.41 -7.92 15.40
C ALA A 181 -1.11 -9.21 14.94
N GLY A 182 -0.45 -10.05 14.13
CA GLY A 182 -0.96 -11.35 13.71
C GLY A 182 -1.87 -11.33 12.47
N ILE A 183 -1.97 -10.21 11.76
CA ILE A 183 -2.76 -10.10 10.53
C ILE A 183 -1.81 -10.21 9.32
N PRO A 184 -1.97 -11.20 8.43
CA PRO A 184 -1.12 -11.34 7.25
C PRO A 184 -1.31 -10.19 6.25
N THR A 185 -0.21 -9.76 5.65
CA THR A 185 -0.17 -8.66 4.70
C THR A 185 0.57 -9.01 3.42
N VAL A 186 0.19 -8.39 2.30
CA VAL A 186 0.99 -8.33 1.07
C VAL A 186 1.19 -6.89 0.68
N SER A 187 2.45 -6.48 0.50
CA SER A 187 2.80 -5.19 -0.07
C SER A 187 3.00 -5.32 -1.58
N LEU A 188 2.23 -4.57 -2.36
CA LEU A 188 2.58 -4.30 -3.74
C LEU A 188 3.86 -3.46 -3.78
N SER A 189 4.69 -3.64 -4.80
CA SER A 189 5.99 -2.99 -4.86
C SER A 189 6.36 -2.54 -6.26
N LEU A 190 6.55 -1.22 -6.36
CA LEU A 190 7.04 -0.50 -7.54
C LEU A 190 8.57 -0.29 -7.48
N LEU A 191 9.20 -0.51 -6.32
CA LEU A 191 10.64 -0.41 -6.13
C LEU A 191 11.17 -1.61 -5.31
N PRO A 192 11.29 -2.81 -5.91
CA PRO A 192 11.62 -4.05 -5.20
C PRO A 192 12.92 -3.99 -4.39
N ALA A 193 13.92 -3.22 -4.86
CA ALA A 193 15.18 -3.02 -4.13
C ALA A 193 14.95 -2.35 -2.76
N LEU A 194 14.03 -1.39 -2.69
CA LEU A 194 13.68 -0.73 -1.43
C LEU A 194 12.85 -1.66 -0.55
N SER A 195 11.85 -2.34 -1.09
CA SER A 195 11.01 -3.27 -0.33
C SER A 195 11.83 -4.36 0.37
N ARG A 196 12.86 -4.89 -0.32
CA ARG A 196 13.82 -5.83 0.28
C ARG A 196 14.69 -5.20 1.35
N LEU A 197 15.12 -3.95 1.15
CA LEU A 197 15.92 -3.21 2.14
C LEU A 197 15.16 -2.96 3.45
N ILE A 198 13.88 -2.58 3.37
CA ILE A 198 13.03 -2.37 4.55
C ILE A 198 12.60 -3.71 5.17
N GLY A 199 12.53 -4.78 4.37
CA GLY A 199 12.09 -6.10 4.78
C GLY A 199 10.57 -6.21 4.82
N ALA A 200 9.92 -6.10 3.66
CA ALA A 200 8.49 -6.38 3.52
C ALA A 200 8.15 -7.83 3.92
N PRO A 201 7.06 -8.07 4.69
CA PRO A 201 6.64 -9.41 5.09
C PRO A 201 6.30 -10.34 3.91
N ARG A 202 5.44 -9.89 2.99
CA ARG A 202 5.15 -10.55 1.71
C ARG A 202 5.17 -9.52 0.60
N LEU A 203 5.79 -9.83 -0.53
CA LEU A 203 6.11 -8.85 -1.57
C LEU A 203 5.60 -9.29 -2.95
N LEU A 204 4.67 -8.53 -3.52
CA LEU A 204 4.25 -8.67 -4.91
C LEU A 204 4.85 -7.54 -5.76
N ASN A 205 5.85 -7.88 -6.58
CA ASN A 205 6.49 -6.91 -7.46
C ASN A 205 5.61 -6.71 -8.70
N ILE A 206 5.25 -5.46 -8.94
CA ILE A 206 4.46 -5.04 -10.09
C ILE A 206 5.29 -4.09 -10.96
N ARG A 207 5.06 -4.11 -12.27
CA ARG A 207 5.81 -3.31 -13.25
C ARG A 207 4.92 -2.23 -13.86
N PHE A 208 4.29 -1.47 -12.98
CA PHE A 208 3.38 -0.36 -13.31
C PHE A 208 4.04 0.97 -12.97
N PRO A 209 3.56 2.11 -13.51
CA PRO A 209 4.03 3.42 -13.12
C PRO A 209 3.66 3.74 -11.66
N PHE A 210 4.40 4.69 -11.08
CA PHE A 210 3.97 5.33 -9.83
C PHE A 210 2.58 5.96 -10.01
N GLY A 211 1.78 5.93 -8.95
CA GLY A 211 0.40 6.42 -8.91
C GLY A 211 -0.66 5.38 -9.27
N ALA A 212 -0.29 4.23 -9.85
CA ALA A 212 -1.23 3.23 -10.34
C ALA A 212 -0.86 1.78 -9.98
N PRO A 213 -0.66 1.45 -8.70
CA PRO A 213 -0.23 0.10 -8.29
C PRO A 213 -1.24 -1.01 -8.64
N ALA A 214 -2.52 -0.70 -8.82
CA ALA A 214 -3.53 -1.70 -9.21
C ALA A 214 -3.67 -1.86 -10.73
N GLY A 215 -3.07 -0.98 -11.54
CA GLY A 215 -3.17 -1.01 -13.01
C GLY A 215 -3.77 0.26 -13.61
N ASP A 216 -3.98 0.21 -14.93
CA ASP A 216 -4.44 1.32 -15.77
C ASP A 216 -5.86 1.82 -15.40
N PRO A 217 -6.13 3.14 -15.46
CA PRO A 217 -7.48 3.67 -15.26
C PRO A 217 -8.53 2.98 -16.13
N GLY A 218 -9.69 2.68 -15.55
CA GLY A 218 -10.81 2.03 -16.23
C GLY A 218 -10.63 0.53 -16.52
N HIS A 219 -9.47 -0.06 -16.23
CA HIS A 219 -9.19 -1.46 -16.52
C HIS A 219 -9.57 -2.39 -15.36
N ALA A 220 -10.87 -2.53 -15.12
CA ALA A 220 -11.41 -3.32 -14.01
C ALA A 220 -10.86 -4.76 -13.94
N ALA A 221 -10.67 -5.42 -15.09
CA ALA A 221 -10.10 -6.77 -15.13
C ALA A 221 -8.64 -6.81 -14.63
N LEU A 222 -7.85 -5.78 -14.90
CA LEU A 222 -6.47 -5.67 -14.42
C LEU A 222 -6.44 -5.42 -12.91
N HIS A 223 -7.27 -4.50 -12.41
CA HIS A 223 -7.42 -4.25 -10.97
C HIS A 223 -7.76 -5.53 -10.20
N GLN A 224 -8.70 -6.31 -10.73
CA GLN A 224 -9.08 -7.62 -10.18
C GLN A 224 -7.94 -8.64 -10.23
N ALA A 225 -7.19 -8.70 -11.32
CA ALA A 225 -6.08 -9.63 -11.47
C ALA A 225 -4.94 -9.35 -10.48
N VAL A 226 -4.61 -8.06 -10.26
CA VAL A 226 -3.60 -7.66 -9.27
C VAL A 226 -4.00 -8.05 -7.86
N LEU A 227 -5.24 -7.74 -7.47
CA LEU A 227 -5.75 -8.13 -6.15
C LEU A 227 -5.79 -9.65 -5.99
N LEU A 228 -6.15 -10.40 -7.03
CA LEU A 228 -6.17 -11.86 -6.98
C LEU A 228 -4.76 -12.44 -6.75
N GLU A 229 -3.74 -11.97 -7.48
CA GLU A 229 -2.35 -12.40 -7.24
C GLU A 229 -1.90 -12.09 -5.80
N ALA A 230 -2.34 -10.97 -5.22
CA ALA A 230 -2.04 -10.63 -3.84
C ALA A 230 -2.76 -11.56 -2.83
N VAL A 231 -4.03 -11.90 -3.08
CA VAL A 231 -4.80 -12.84 -2.24
C VAL A 231 -4.18 -14.25 -2.26
N GLU A 232 -3.75 -14.74 -3.42
CA GLU A 232 -3.06 -16.04 -3.52
C GLU A 232 -1.77 -16.08 -2.70
N MET A 233 -1.06 -14.96 -2.57
CA MET A 233 0.13 -14.88 -1.72
C MET A 233 -0.21 -14.88 -0.23
N LEU A 234 -1.36 -14.34 0.16
CA LEU A 234 -1.83 -14.28 1.54
C LEU A 234 -2.27 -15.65 2.07
N THR A 235 -2.92 -16.47 1.23
CA THR A 235 -3.44 -17.79 1.61
C THR A 235 -2.39 -18.90 1.57
N GLY A 236 -1.29 -18.68 0.84
CA GLY A 236 -0.17 -19.63 0.77
C GLY A 236 0.65 -19.70 2.07
N SER A 237 1.09 -20.91 2.44
CA SER A 237 2.10 -21.11 3.48
C SER A 237 3.51 -21.00 2.88
N HIS A 238 4.40 -20.27 3.54
CA HIS A 238 5.76 -20.02 3.05
C HIS A 238 6.79 -20.22 4.17
N PRO A 239 7.96 -20.84 3.89
CA PRO A 239 9.02 -21.06 4.89
C PRO A 239 9.79 -19.77 5.25
N GLY A 240 9.52 -18.65 4.57
CA GLY A 240 10.11 -17.34 4.80
C GLY A 240 9.35 -16.26 4.02
N PRO A 241 9.80 -14.98 4.06
CA PRO A 241 9.10 -13.86 3.43
C PRO A 241 8.95 -14.07 1.91
N PRO A 242 7.73 -14.35 1.39
CA PRO A 242 7.56 -14.69 -0.01
C PRO A 242 7.71 -13.43 -0.88
N ILE A 243 8.41 -13.59 -2.00
CA ILE A 243 8.53 -12.58 -3.04
C ILE A 243 8.03 -13.19 -4.35
N ARG A 244 7.08 -12.52 -5.00
CA ARG A 244 6.55 -12.91 -6.31
C ARG A 244 6.70 -11.76 -7.29
N ASP A 245 7.13 -12.06 -8.52
CA ASP A 245 7.11 -11.11 -9.62
C ASP A 245 5.83 -11.31 -10.44
N SER A 246 5.00 -10.27 -10.52
CA SER A 246 3.77 -10.31 -11.30
C SER A 246 4.06 -10.44 -12.78
N THR A 247 3.25 -11.26 -13.47
CA THR A 247 3.29 -11.37 -14.94
C THR A 247 2.34 -10.39 -15.63
N LEU A 248 1.54 -9.65 -14.86
CA LEU A 248 0.65 -8.62 -15.35
C LEU A 248 1.46 -7.47 -16.00
N ARG A 249 0.82 -6.77 -16.94
CA ARG A 249 1.44 -5.73 -17.75
C ARG A 249 0.56 -4.49 -17.76
N TRP A 250 1.21 -3.33 -17.64
CA TRP A 250 0.61 -2.04 -17.94
C TRP A 250 0.11 -2.04 -19.39
N ARG A 251 -1.10 -1.54 -19.64
CA ARG A 251 -1.74 -1.64 -20.96
C ARG A 251 -1.57 -0.39 -21.84
N GLY A 252 -1.29 0.77 -21.25
CA GLY A 252 -0.94 1.99 -22.00
C GLY A 252 -2.08 2.98 -22.01
#